data_AF-A0A820FQB0-F1
#
_entry.id   AF-A0A820FQB0-F1
#
_cell.length_a   1.000
_cell.length_b   1.000
_cell.length_c   1.000
_cell.angle_alpha   90.00
_cell.angle_beta   90.00
_cell.angle_gamma   90.00
#
_symmetry.space_group_name_H-M   'P 1'
#
loop_
_entity.id
_entity.type
_entity.pdbx_description
1 polymer ?
#
loop_
_entity_poly.entity_id
_entity_poly.type
_entity_poly.pdbx_seq_one_letter_code
_entity_poly.pdbx_strand_id
1 'polypeptide(L)'
;MLFIYLIQLAIFYQLSTAFPRNFGNHDLSAKESTDGVARFFIIGDWGGLPIAPYKTPSEIAVAHAMGKLGKTFNTSFQLALGDNFYFHGVQSVTDPRFKV
;
A
#
# COMPACT_ATOMS: atom_id res chain seq x y z
N MET A 1 -12.93 -30.19 11.72
CA MET A 1 -11.82 -29.68 10.87
C MET A 1 -12.34 -29.05 9.57
N LEU A 2 -13.17 -29.74 8.76
CA LEU A 2 -13.70 -29.20 7.50
C LEU A 2 -14.48 -27.86 7.64
N PHE A 3 -15.27 -27.71 8.71
CA PHE A 3 -16.07 -26.50 8.97
C PHE A 3 -15.21 -25.24 9.22
N ILE A 4 -14.04 -25.39 9.85
CA ILE A 4 -13.12 -24.27 10.12
C ILE A 4 -12.47 -23.80 8.81
N TYR A 5 -12.11 -24.71 7.91
CA TYR A 5 -11.57 -24.37 6.60
C TYR A 5 -12.59 -23.64 5.72
N LEU A 6 -13.88 -24.00 5.80
CA LEU A 6 -14.95 -23.30 5.08
C LEU A 6 -15.14 -21.86 5.58
N ILE A 7 -15.03 -21.63 6.90
CA ILE A 7 -15.08 -20.29 7.48
C ILE A 7 -13.86 -19.46 7.04
N GLN A 8 -12.66 -20.03 7.08
CA GLN A 8 -11.44 -19.35 6.59
C GLN A 8 -11.54 -19.00 5.10
N LEU A 9 -12.06 -19.90 4.26
CA LEU A 9 -12.25 -19.66 2.83
C LEU A 9 -13.29 -18.56 2.57
N ALA A 10 -14.38 -18.54 3.35
CA ALA A 10 -15.41 -17.50 3.26
C ALA A 10 -14.86 -16.12 3.65
N ILE A 11 -14.08 -16.03 4.74
CA ILE A 11 -13.42 -14.78 5.16
C ILE A 11 -12.44 -14.31 4.07
N PHE A 12 -11.65 -15.22 3.52
CA PHE A 12 -10.70 -14.91 2.44
C PHE A 12 -11.42 -14.43 1.16
N TYR A 13 -12.53 -15.06 0.80
CA TYR A 13 -13.36 -14.64 -0.33
C TYR A 13 -13.92 -13.22 -0.13
N GLN A 14 -14.51 -12.92 1.05
CA GLN A 14 -15.03 -11.60 1.37
C GLN A 14 -13.92 -10.52 1.41
N LEU A 15 -12.71 -10.87 1.88
CA LEU A 15 -11.57 -9.95 1.82
C LEU A 15 -11.13 -9.71 0.37
N SER A 16 -11.06 -10.76 -0.45
CA SER A 16 -10.65 -10.65 -1.85
C SER A 16 -11.61 -9.84 -2.73
N THR A 17 -12.90 -9.86 -2.43
CA THR A 17 -13.91 -9.04 -3.13
C THR A 17 -13.99 -7.61 -2.60
N ALA A 18 -13.58 -7.38 -1.34
CA ALA A 18 -13.48 -6.04 -0.75
C ALA A 18 -12.30 -5.22 -1.31
N PHE A 19 -11.33 -5.86 -1.97
CA PHE A 19 -10.25 -5.17 -2.67
C PHE A 19 -10.58 -4.96 -4.15
N PRO A 20 -10.68 -3.71 -4.63
CA PRO A 20 -10.93 -3.44 -6.04
C PRO A 20 -9.77 -3.97 -6.90
N ARG A 21 -10.06 -4.90 -7.82
CA ARG A 21 -9.09 -5.49 -8.78
C ARG A 21 -8.66 -4.54 -9.90
N ASN A 22 -9.29 -3.37 -10.02
CA ASN A 22 -8.93 -2.39 -11.04
C ASN A 22 -7.97 -1.36 -10.46
N PHE A 23 -6.67 -1.59 -10.68
CA PHE A 23 -5.67 -0.54 -10.69
C PHE A 23 -5.96 0.36 -11.90
N GLY A 24 -6.83 1.36 -11.71
CA GLY A 24 -7.14 2.33 -12.75
C GLY A 24 -5.88 3.08 -13.18
N ASN A 25 -5.90 3.64 -14.39
CA ASN A 25 -4.85 4.53 -14.87
C ASN A 25 -4.72 5.70 -13.87
N HIS A 26 -3.67 5.68 -13.04
CA HIS A 26 -3.42 6.74 -12.08
C HIS A 26 -2.89 7.94 -12.83
N ASP A 27 -3.73 8.95 -13.01
CA ASP A 27 -3.29 10.27 -13.42
C ASP A 27 -2.29 10.78 -12.36
N LEU A 28 -1.00 10.76 -12.71
CA LEU A 28 0.11 11.19 -11.85
C LEU A 28 0.19 12.72 -11.76
N SER A 29 -0.72 13.44 -12.42
CA SER A 29 -0.85 14.89 -12.31
C SER A 29 -1.63 15.24 -11.04
N ALA A 30 -0.98 15.12 -9.88
CA ALA A 30 -1.51 15.75 -8.67
C ALA A 30 -1.57 17.26 -8.90
N LYS A 31 -2.76 17.84 -8.83
CA LYS A 31 -2.96 19.28 -9.02
C LYS A 31 -2.24 20.01 -7.88
N GLU A 32 -1.21 20.77 -8.20
CA GLU A 32 -0.52 21.62 -7.21
C GLU A 32 -1.53 22.45 -6.41
N SER A 33 -1.41 22.40 -5.07
CA SER A 33 -2.33 23.09 -4.18
C SER A 33 -2.13 24.61 -4.29
N THR A 34 -3.13 25.31 -4.82
CA THR A 34 -3.07 26.76 -5.05
C THR A 34 -3.41 27.60 -3.82
N ASP A 35 -3.74 26.96 -2.70
CA ASP A 35 -4.16 27.60 -1.44
C ASP A 35 -3.00 27.87 -0.47
N GLY A 36 -1.77 27.51 -0.83
CA GLY A 36 -0.59 27.69 0.01
C GLY A 36 -0.52 26.73 1.21
N VAL A 37 -1.37 25.71 1.26
CA VAL A 37 -1.43 24.74 2.38
C VAL A 37 -0.75 23.44 2.00
N ALA A 38 0.32 23.08 2.71
CA ALA A 38 0.96 21.78 2.59
C ALA A 38 0.15 20.69 3.30
N ARG A 39 -0.25 19.66 2.56
CA ARG A 39 -0.91 18.46 3.11
C ARG A 39 -0.09 17.25 2.71
N PHE A 40 0.28 16.41 3.65
CA PHE A 40 1.14 15.27 3.38
C PHE A 40 0.84 14.12 4.32
N PHE A 41 1.17 12.90 3.88
CA PHE A 41 1.11 11.72 4.74
C PHE A 41 2.42 11.54 5.49
N ILE A 42 2.33 10.97 6.68
CA ILE A 42 3.46 10.45 7.43
C ILE A 42 3.23 8.95 7.57
N ILE A 43 4.21 8.14 7.17
CA ILE A 43 4.12 6.67 7.20
C ILE A 43 5.43 6.07 7.70
N GLY A 44 5.33 5.06 8.57
CA GLY A 44 6.46 4.24 9.01
C GLY A 44 6.09 2.76 8.89
N ASP A 45 7.07 1.89 9.06
CA ASP A 45 6.84 0.45 9.28
C ASP A 45 6.07 -0.24 8.14
N TRP A 46 6.36 0.15 6.90
CA TRP A 46 5.66 -0.32 5.70
C TRP A 46 6.48 -1.32 4.88
N GLY A 47 7.55 -1.88 5.45
CA GLY A 47 8.56 -2.64 4.72
C GLY A 47 8.19 -4.03 4.19
N GLY A 48 6.92 -4.41 4.22
CA GLY A 48 6.43 -5.63 3.60
C GLY A 48 7.02 -6.92 4.15
N LEU A 49 7.32 -7.87 3.25
CA LEU A 49 7.94 -9.16 3.59
C LEU A 49 9.15 -9.43 2.68
N PRO A 50 10.14 -10.21 3.13
CA PRO A 50 11.30 -10.56 2.30
C PRO A 50 10.99 -11.63 1.23
N ILE A 51 9.75 -12.12 1.17
CA ILE A 51 9.30 -13.14 0.21
C ILE A 51 8.22 -12.56 -0.70
N ALA A 52 8.21 -12.97 -1.98
CA ALA A 52 7.18 -12.58 -2.93
C ALA A 52 5.78 -12.87 -2.35
N PRO A 53 4.81 -11.93 -2.47
CA PRO A 53 4.81 -10.74 -3.32
C PRO A 53 5.42 -9.47 -2.67
N TYR A 54 6.26 -9.63 -1.65
CA TYR A 54 7.02 -8.59 -0.94
C TYR A 54 6.21 -7.55 -0.17
N LYS A 55 4.92 -7.82 0.03
CA LYS A 55 3.96 -6.92 0.67
C LYS A 55 3.05 -7.65 1.63
N THR A 56 2.44 -6.91 2.56
CA THR A 56 1.43 -7.44 3.49
C THR A 56 0.01 -6.98 3.12
N PRO A 57 -1.06 -7.71 3.53
CA PRO A 57 -2.42 -7.23 3.37
C PRO A 57 -2.68 -5.87 4.03
N SER A 58 -2.07 -5.62 5.20
CA SER A 58 -2.18 -4.34 5.91
C SER A 58 -1.54 -3.19 5.15
N GLU A 59 -0.35 -3.40 4.60
CA GLU A 59 0.35 -2.43 3.74
C GLU A 59 -0.49 -2.08 2.51
N ILE A 60 -1.07 -3.08 1.85
CA ILE A 60 -1.98 -2.87 0.71
C ILE A 60 -3.21 -2.04 1.13
N ALA A 61 -3.83 -2.36 2.26
CA ALA A 61 -4.99 -1.63 2.76
C ALA A 61 -4.67 -0.14 3.04
N VAL A 62 -3.53 0.12 3.69
CA VAL A 62 -3.05 1.47 3.98
C VAL A 62 -2.74 2.22 2.67
N ALA A 63 -2.07 1.59 1.72
CA ALA A 63 -1.77 2.18 0.42
C ALA A 63 -3.06 2.58 -0.34
N HIS A 64 -4.09 1.74 -0.32
CA HIS A 64 -5.39 2.07 -0.90
C HIS A 64 -6.07 3.25 -0.19
N ALA A 65 -6.02 3.30 1.15
CA ALA A 65 -6.57 4.41 1.92
C ALA A 65 -5.84 5.72 1.60
N MET A 66 -4.50 5.70 1.57
CA MET A 66 -3.69 6.86 1.19
C MET A 66 -3.98 7.31 -0.24
N GLY A 67 -4.15 6.39 -1.19
CA GLY A 67 -4.50 6.73 -2.57
C GLY A 67 -5.87 7.42 -2.70
N LYS A 68 -6.86 7.01 -1.88
CA LYS A 68 -8.18 7.65 -1.84
C LYS A 68 -8.12 9.02 -1.15
N LEU A 69 -7.55 9.06 0.05
CA LEU A 69 -7.47 10.26 0.88
C LEU A 69 -6.56 11.32 0.24
N GLY A 70 -5.49 10.91 -0.45
CA GLY A 70 -4.58 11.81 -1.15
C GLY A 70 -5.29 12.60 -2.26
N LYS A 71 -6.21 11.95 -2.98
CA LYS A 71 -7.09 12.63 -3.96
C LYS A 71 -8.08 13.57 -3.28
N THR A 72 -8.70 13.13 -2.19
CA THR A 72 -9.70 13.93 -1.46
C THR A 72 -9.08 15.18 -0.83
N PHE A 73 -7.89 15.07 -0.27
CA PHE A 73 -7.22 16.15 0.44
C PHE A 73 -6.16 16.87 -0.38
N ASN A 74 -5.92 16.47 -1.64
CA ASN A 74 -4.88 17.04 -2.48
C ASN A 74 -3.51 17.08 -1.79
N THR A 75 -3.04 15.91 -1.35
CA THR A 75 -1.76 15.80 -0.64
C THR A 75 -0.56 15.97 -1.59
N SER A 76 0.43 16.76 -1.18
CA SER A 76 1.60 17.15 -1.99
C SER A 76 2.74 16.13 -1.95
N PHE A 77 2.98 15.49 -0.80
CA PHE A 77 4.07 14.52 -0.64
C PHE A 77 3.76 13.49 0.46
N GLN A 78 4.67 12.53 0.65
CA GLN A 78 4.65 11.57 1.75
C GLN A 78 6.00 11.59 2.46
N LEU A 79 5.98 11.56 3.79
CA LEU A 79 7.15 11.48 4.64
C LEU A 79 7.26 10.05 5.19
N ALA A 80 8.30 9.31 4.77
CA ALA A 80 8.60 7.98 5.27
C ALA A 80 9.50 8.07 6.52
N LEU A 81 9.07 7.48 7.63
CA LEU A 81 9.76 7.55 8.93
C LEU A 81 10.80 6.45 9.16
N GLY A 82 10.82 5.41 8.33
CA GLY A 82 11.76 4.29 8.48
C GLY A 82 11.08 2.94 8.28
N ASP A 83 11.88 1.88 8.41
CA ASP A 83 11.45 0.50 8.20
C ASP A 83 10.79 0.27 6.84
N ASN A 84 11.41 0.90 5.82
CA ASN A 84 10.95 0.87 4.42
C ASN A 84 11.06 -0.52 3.78
N PHE A 85 11.88 -1.43 4.37
CA PHE A 85 12.14 -2.76 3.83
C PHE A 85 12.49 -3.75 4.95
N TYR A 86 11.56 -4.66 5.25
CA TYR A 86 11.76 -5.70 6.25
C TYR A 86 12.47 -6.94 5.68
N PHE A 87 13.23 -7.71 6.48
CA PHE A 87 13.73 -7.38 7.83
C PHE A 87 15.16 -6.80 7.80
N HIS A 88 15.87 -6.93 6.68
CA HIS A 88 17.29 -6.60 6.55
C HIS A 88 17.56 -5.63 5.40
N GLY A 89 16.58 -4.81 5.05
CA GLY A 89 16.74 -3.83 3.99
C GLY A 89 16.82 -4.42 2.58
N VAL A 90 17.49 -3.67 1.70
CA VAL A 90 17.81 -4.03 0.32
C VAL A 90 19.32 -3.96 0.13
N GLN A 91 19.87 -4.85 -0.69
CA GLN A 91 21.32 -4.93 -0.94
C GLN A 91 21.73 -4.33 -2.29
N SER A 92 20.76 -4.08 -3.18
CA SER A 92 21.02 -3.60 -4.53
C SER A 92 19.83 -2.80 -5.06
N VAL A 93 20.11 -1.87 -5.96
CA VAL A 93 19.10 -1.15 -6.76
C VAL A 93 18.32 -2.08 -7.71
N THR A 94 18.80 -3.31 -7.89
CA THR A 94 18.16 -4.35 -8.73
C THR A 94 17.46 -5.44 -7.91
N ASP A 95 17.19 -5.20 -6.62
CA ASP A 95 16.48 -6.14 -5.74
C ASP A 95 15.19 -6.66 -6.42
N PRO A 96 14.93 -7.99 -6.41
CA PRO A 96 13.76 -8.58 -7.05
C PRO A 96 12.42 -7.93 -6.64
N ARG A 97 12.33 -7.34 -5.45
CA ARG A 97 11.11 -6.67 -4.98
C ARG A 97 10.70 -5.45 -5.79
N PHE A 98 11.62 -4.87 -6.59
CA PHE A 98 11.34 -3.71 -7.44
C PHE A 98 10.86 -4.06 -8.85
N LYS A 99 10.70 -5.35 -9.16
CA LYS A 99 10.35 -5.84 -10.52
C LYS A 99 8.88 -6.26 -10.65
N VAL A 100 8.03 -5.86 -9.69
CA VAL A 100 6.60 -6.20 -9.62
C VAL A 100 5.78 -5.55 -10.71
#